data_AF-A0A8J6VUZ6-F1
#
_entry.id   AF-A0A8J6VUZ6-F1
#
_cell.length_a   1.000
_cell.length_b   1.000
_cell.length_c   1.000
_cell.angle_alpha   90.00
_cell.angle_beta   90.00
_cell.angle_gamma   90.00
#
_symmetry.space_group_name_H-M   'P 1'
#
loop_
_entity.id
_entity.type
_entity.pdbx_description
1 polymer ?
#
loop_
_entity_poly.entity_id
_entity_poly.type
_entity_poly.pdbx_seq_one_letter_code
_entity_poly.pdbx_strand_id
1 'polypeptide(L)'
;MPKAKLLEPLFVLNPQRAAALLDISTDTLDRYRSDSEIGWIQGVHWFQLPRGGYRYNKEMLEDWLANLHDPETHQRAVEHFRASLLSSRGRRSLKNLPTGQVVEGDFSHSPHNA
;
A
#
# COMPACT_ATOMS: atom_id res chain seq x y z
N MET A 1 8.79 13.58 30.55
CA MET A 1 7.87 13.71 29.42
C MET A 1 7.89 12.41 28.62
N PRO A 2 6.89 11.52 28.73
CA PRO A 2 6.84 10.35 27.84
C PRO A 2 6.57 10.89 26.42
N LYS A 3 7.49 10.61 25.49
CA LYS A 3 7.26 10.92 24.07
C LYS A 3 6.00 10.16 23.67
N ALA A 4 5.00 10.87 23.16
CA ALA A 4 3.80 10.26 22.61
C ALA A 4 4.24 9.08 21.73
N LYS A 5 3.83 7.86 22.10
CA LYS A 5 3.76 6.74 21.17
C LYS A 5 2.77 7.20 20.11
N LEU A 6 3.26 7.94 19.12
CA LEU A 6 2.59 8.02 17.82
C LEU A 6 2.21 6.59 17.51
N LEU A 7 0.93 6.35 17.29
CA LEU A 7 0.41 5.10 16.75
C LEU A 7 1.29 4.83 15.53
N GLU A 8 2.32 4.01 15.72
CA GLU A 8 3.14 3.55 14.61
C GLU A 8 2.11 2.86 13.72
N PRO A 9 1.89 3.36 12.49
CA PRO A 9 0.88 2.78 11.64
C PRO A 9 1.18 1.28 11.60
N LEU A 10 0.17 0.42 11.84
CA LEU A 10 0.38 -1.02 12.06
C LEU A 10 1.16 -1.71 10.93
N PHE A 11 1.27 -1.06 9.78
CA PHE A 11 1.97 -1.46 8.58
C PHE A 11 3.45 -1.02 8.49
N VAL A 12 3.97 -0.18 9.41
CA VAL A 12 5.35 0.33 9.35
C VAL A 12 6.16 -0.08 10.58
N LEU A 13 7.38 -0.57 10.35
CA LEU A 13 8.30 -1.05 11.37
C LEU A 13 9.50 -0.11 11.53
N ASN A 14 10.02 -0.04 12.76
CA ASN A 14 11.35 0.50 13.03
C ASN A 14 12.44 -0.53 12.67
N PRO A 15 13.73 -0.13 12.60
CA PRO A 15 14.80 -1.04 12.19
C PRO A 15 14.90 -2.31 13.04
N GLN A 16 14.69 -2.21 14.36
CA GLN A 16 14.79 -3.36 15.27
C GLN A 16 13.71 -4.40 14.99
N ARG A 17 12.47 -3.95 14.75
CA ARG A 17 11.35 -4.85 14.43
C ARG A 17 11.45 -5.42 13.03
N ALA A 18 11.95 -4.66 12.06
CA ALA A 18 12.17 -5.14 10.70
C ALA A 18 13.28 -6.21 10.65
N ALA A 19 14.38 -5.98 11.38
CA ALA A 19 15.46 -6.95 11.53
C ALA A 19 14.96 -8.25 12.17
N ALA A 20 14.17 -8.14 13.26
CA ALA A 20 13.55 -9.30 13.91
C ALA A 20 12.53 -10.03 13.02
N LEU A 21 11.78 -9.31 12.18
CA LEU A 21 10.82 -9.92 11.25
C LEU A 21 11.52 -10.81 10.21
N LEU A 22 12.67 -10.38 9.72
CA LEU A 22 13.45 -11.10 8.70
C LEU A 22 14.46 -12.07 9.30
N ASP A 23 14.55 -12.16 10.63
CA ASP A 23 15.56 -12.91 11.36
C ASP A 23 17.00 -12.57 10.94
N ILE A 24 17.27 -11.27 10.76
CA ILE A 24 18.60 -10.74 10.40
C ILE A 24 19.08 -9.67 11.38
N SER A 25 20.37 -9.33 11.29
CA SER A 25 20.93 -8.21 12.05
C SER A 25 20.49 -6.86 11.47
N THR A 26 20.53 -5.79 12.28
CA THR A 26 20.29 -4.43 11.79
C THR A 26 21.36 -3.96 10.81
N ASP A 27 22.59 -4.49 10.89
CA ASP A 27 23.65 -4.22 9.90
C ASP A 27 23.29 -4.82 8.53
N THR A 28 22.81 -6.08 8.52
CA THR A 28 22.32 -6.73 7.31
C THR A 28 21.14 -5.96 6.72
N LEU A 29 20.22 -5.50 7.57
CA LEU A 29 19.09 -4.67 7.15
C LEU A 29 19.53 -3.35 6.51
N ASP A 30 20.59 -2.71 7.05
CA ASP A 30 21.19 -1.53 6.46
C ASP A 30 21.84 -1.82 5.10
N ARG A 31 22.51 -2.97 4.96
CA ARG A 31 23.05 -3.41 3.65
C ARG A 31 21.96 -3.61 2.63
N TYR A 32 20.89 -4.32 2.97
CA TYR A 32 19.74 -4.54 2.06
C TYR A 32 19.12 -3.23 1.58
N ARG A 33 19.11 -2.21 2.44
CA ARG A 33 18.65 -0.87 2.09
C ARG A 33 19.60 -0.14 1.13
N SER A 34 20.92 -0.31 1.29
CA SER A 34 21.93 0.39 0.48
C SER A 34 22.31 -0.33 -0.81
N ASP A 35 22.06 -1.65 -0.88
CA ASP A 35 22.43 -2.50 -1.99
C ASP A 35 21.28 -2.56 -3.01
N SER A 36 21.52 -2.01 -4.20
CA SER A 36 20.55 -2.01 -5.29
C SER A 36 20.27 -3.40 -5.87
N GLU A 37 21.16 -4.37 -5.67
CA GLU A 37 21.01 -5.73 -6.22
C GLU A 37 19.98 -6.56 -5.45
N ILE A 38 19.71 -6.23 -4.17
CA ILE A 38 18.72 -6.92 -3.32
C ILE A 38 17.27 -6.64 -3.78
N GLY A 39 17.06 -5.60 -4.60
CA GLY A 39 15.74 -5.24 -5.14
C GLY A 39 14.85 -4.47 -4.17
N TRP A 40 15.40 -3.95 -3.06
CA TRP A 40 14.65 -3.10 -2.13
C TRP A 40 14.54 -1.67 -2.64
N ILE A 41 13.33 -1.13 -2.64
CA ILE A 41 13.02 0.16 -3.25
C ILE A 41 12.60 1.17 -2.18
N GLN A 42 13.23 2.34 -2.19
CA GLN A 42 12.82 3.46 -1.36
C GLN A 42 11.39 3.89 -1.73
N GLY A 43 10.55 4.10 -0.72
CA GLY A 43 9.13 4.38 -0.88
C GLY A 43 8.26 3.13 -1.03
N VAL A 44 8.85 1.93 -1.08
CA VAL A 44 8.12 0.65 -1.14
C VAL A 44 8.47 -0.20 0.06
N HIS A 45 9.73 -0.65 0.18
CA HIS A 45 10.22 -1.50 1.27
C HIS A 45 10.64 -0.67 2.47
N TRP A 46 11.18 0.52 2.23
CA TRP A 46 11.68 1.39 3.28
C TRP A 46 11.45 2.87 2.94
N PHE A 47 11.41 3.69 3.98
CA PHE A 47 11.18 5.13 3.91
C PHE A 47 12.23 5.85 4.76
N GLN A 48 12.77 6.94 4.24
CA GLN A 48 13.57 7.86 5.02
C GLN A 48 12.65 8.89 5.67
N LEU A 49 12.78 9.09 6.98
CA LEU A 49 12.02 10.12 7.68
C LEU A 49 12.68 11.50 7.47
N PRO A 50 11.90 12.60 7.40
CA PRO A 50 12.44 13.95 7.18
C PRO A 50 13.48 14.41 8.20
N ARG A 51 13.42 13.89 9.43
CA ARG A 51 14.34 14.22 10.53
C ARG A 51 15.41 13.15 10.76
N GLY A 52 15.65 12.31 9.76
CA GLY A 52 16.57 11.18 9.83
C GLY A 52 15.93 9.92 10.40
N GLY A 53 16.62 8.81 10.17
CA GLY A 53 16.15 7.47 10.50
C GLY A 53 15.28 6.85 9.41
N TYR A 54 15.11 5.54 9.52
CA TYR A 54 14.42 4.72 8.55
C TYR A 54 13.20 4.04 9.15
N ARG A 55 12.26 3.74 8.26
CA ARG A 55 11.05 2.97 8.53
C ARG A 55 10.84 1.96 7.43
N TYR A 56 10.27 0.81 7.76
CA TYR A 56 10.14 -0.31 6.83
C TYR A 56 8.69 -0.69 6.65
N ASN A 57 8.30 -0.99 5.43
CA ASN A 57 6.95 -1.45 5.11
C ASN A 57 6.84 -2.94 5.44
N LYS A 58 6.05 -3.26 6.46
CA LYS A 58 5.90 -4.63 6.94
C LYS A 58 5.44 -5.58 5.83
N GLU A 59 4.39 -5.21 5.09
CA GLU A 59 3.78 -6.07 4.07
C GLU A 59 4.76 -6.38 2.94
N MET A 60 5.53 -5.37 2.50
CA MET A 60 6.52 -5.57 1.43
C MET A 60 7.73 -6.39 1.89
N LEU A 61 8.09 -6.33 3.18
CA LEU A 61 9.12 -7.21 3.73
C LEU A 61 8.64 -8.65 3.83
N GLU A 62 7.39 -8.88 4.27
CA GLU A 62 6.79 -10.22 4.32
C GLU A 62 6.64 -10.83 2.92
N ASP A 63 6.18 -10.05 1.94
CA ASP A 63 6.06 -10.49 0.56
C ASP A 63 7.43 -10.79 -0.06
N TRP A 64 8.43 -9.92 0.15
CA TRP A 64 9.80 -10.17 -0.30
C TRP A 64 10.36 -11.47 0.28
N LEU A 65 10.12 -11.72 1.58
CA LEU A 65 10.57 -12.95 2.24
C LEU A 65 9.89 -14.19 1.64
N ALA A 66 8.58 -14.13 1.38
CA ALA A 66 7.82 -15.22 0.76
C ALA A 66 8.26 -15.49 -0.69
N ASN A 67 8.72 -14.46 -1.40
CA ASN A 67 9.06 -14.50 -2.82
C ASN A 67 10.57 -14.35 -3.09
N LEU A 68 11.44 -14.70 -2.12
CA LEU A 68 12.90 -14.55 -2.23
C LEU A 68 13.51 -15.18 -3.50
N HIS A 69 12.92 -16.28 -3.96
CA HIS A 69 13.37 -17.02 -5.15
C HIS A 69 12.52 -16.77 -6.39
N ASP A 70 11.54 -15.87 -6.29
CA ASP A 70 10.65 -15.48 -7.39
C ASP A 70 10.53 -13.94 -7.45
N PRO A 71 11.57 -13.27 -8.01
CA PRO A 71 11.60 -11.83 -8.10
C PRO A 71 10.50 -11.28 -9.01
N GLU A 72 9.98 -12.07 -9.95
CA GLU A 72 8.89 -11.64 -10.83
C GLU A 72 7.57 -11.52 -10.06
N THR A 73 7.25 -12.51 -9.23
CA THR A 73 6.06 -12.44 -8.36
C THR A 73 6.17 -11.29 -7.38
N HIS A 74 7.35 -11.09 -6.78
CA HIS A 74 7.58 -9.95 -5.90
C HIS A 74 7.39 -8.60 -6.62
N GLN A 75 7.88 -8.49 -7.85
CA GLN A 75 7.73 -7.28 -8.66
C GLN A 75 6.25 -6.93 -8.90
N ARG A 76 5.38 -7.94 -9.12
CA ARG A 76 3.93 -7.73 -9.23
C ARG A 76 3.32 -7.20 -7.94
N ALA A 77 3.77 -7.68 -6.78
CA ALA A 77 3.33 -7.16 -5.48
C ALA A 77 3.73 -5.68 -5.29
N VAL A 78 4.94 -5.30 -5.73
CA VAL A 78 5.39 -3.90 -5.74
C VAL A 78 4.49 -3.01 -6.61
N GLU A 79 4.14 -3.46 -7.82
CA GLU A 79 3.25 -2.74 -8.73
C GLU A 79 1.85 -2.56 -8.13
N HIS A 80 1.31 -3.63 -7.55
CA HIS A 80 0.03 -3.59 -6.86
C HIS A 80 0.05 -2.61 -5.68
N PHE A 81 1.10 -2.66 -4.85
CA PHE A 81 1.29 -1.72 -3.75
C PHE A 81 1.27 -0.27 -4.24
N ARG A 82 2.04 0.04 -5.30
CA ARG A 82 2.06 1.39 -5.89
C ARG A 82 0.70 1.83 -6.46
N ALA A 83 -0.04 0.92 -7.09
CA ALA A 83 -1.38 1.18 -7.60
C ALA A 83 -2.42 1.39 -6.48
N SER A 84 -2.19 0.81 -5.29
CA SER A 84 -3.06 0.98 -4.14
C SER A 84 -2.96 2.37 -3.48
N LEU A 85 -1.82 3.05 -3.65
CA LEU A 85 -1.52 4.34 -3.02
C LEU A 85 -2.55 5.42 -3.40
N LEU A 86 -2.86 6.30 -2.45
CA LEU A 86 -3.84 7.36 -2.69
C LEU A 86 -3.40 8.30 -3.83
N SER A 87 -2.10 8.50 -4.00
CA SER A 87 -1.50 9.31 -5.07
C SER A 87 -1.76 8.75 -6.47
N SER A 88 -1.86 7.43 -6.64
CA SER A 88 -2.11 6.80 -7.93
C SER A 88 -3.59 6.70 -8.28
N ARG A 89 -4.50 6.92 -7.31
CA ARG A 89 -5.96 6.95 -7.55
C ARG A 89 -6.44 8.16 -8.36
N GLY A 90 -5.57 9.15 -8.58
CA GLY A 90 -5.85 10.36 -9.35
C GLY A 90 -5.61 10.21 -10.86
N ARG A 91 -6.58 9.62 -11.56
CA ARG A 91 -7.01 9.91 -12.96
C ARG A 91 -7.90 8.80 -13.54
N ARG A 92 -8.84 8.26 -12.75
CA ARG A 92 -10.04 7.70 -13.39
C ARG A 92 -10.85 8.86 -13.93
N SER A 93 -10.51 9.26 -15.16
CA SER A 93 -11.28 10.17 -15.99
C SER A 93 -12.73 9.69 -15.97
N LEU A 94 -13.63 10.46 -15.35
CA LEU A 94 -15.08 10.24 -15.31
C LEU A 94 -15.75 10.33 -16.71
N LYS A 95 -14.99 10.12 -17.79
CA LYS A 95 -15.49 10.18 -19.18
C LYS A 95 -16.36 8.98 -19.58
N ASN A 96 -16.44 7.95 -18.73
CA ASN A 96 -17.22 6.73 -18.99
C ASN A 96 -18.26 6.44 -17.91
N LEU A 97 -18.69 7.44 -17.11
CA LEU A 97 -19.85 7.24 -16.25
C LEU A 97 -21.10 7.25 -17.15
N PRO A 98 -21.91 6.17 -17.22
CA PRO A 98 -23.14 6.19 -17.99
C PRO A 98 -24.09 7.20 -17.37
N THR A 99 -24.25 8.34 -18.02
CA THR A 99 -25.31 9.30 -17.72
C THR A 99 -26.63 8.71 -18.19
N GLY A 100 -27.55 8.46 -17.25
CA GLY A 100 -28.98 8.39 -17.52
C GLY A 100 -29.61 7.00 -17.44
N GLN A 101 -30.32 6.76 -16.34
CA GLN A 101 -31.58 6.03 -16.41
C GLN A 101 -32.60 6.78 -15.54
N VAL A 102 -33.26 7.75 -16.16
CA VAL A 102 -34.48 8.36 -15.63
C VAL A 102 -35.58 7.36 -15.92
N VAL A 103 -36.04 6.66 -14.90
CA VAL A 103 -37.25 5.83 -14.98
C VAL A 103 -38.44 6.77 -14.84
N GLU A 104 -38.97 7.24 -15.96
CA GLU A 104 -40.34 7.77 -15.98
C GLU A 104 -41.30 6.56 -15.93
N GLY A 105 -41.73 6.26 -14.71
CA GLY A 105 -42.77 5.28 -14.42
C GLY A 105 -44.13 5.98 -14.35
N ASP A 106 -44.91 5.75 -15.40
CA ASP A 106 -46.27 6.20 -15.69
C ASP A 106 -47.25 6.03 -14.49
N PHE A 107 -47.77 7.14 -13.95
CA PHE A 107 -48.86 7.15 -12.98
C PHE A 107 -50.20 6.97 -13.70
N SER A 108 -50.54 5.73 -14.07
CA SER A 108 -51.92 5.38 -14.43
C SER A 108 -52.76 5.23 -13.16
N HIS A 109 -53.34 6.34 -12.68
CA HIS A 109 -54.51 6.33 -11.80
C HIS A 109 -55.74 5.90 -12.61
N SER A 110 -56.32 4.74 -12.30
CA SER A 110 -57.73 4.43 -12.62
C SER A 110 -58.58 4.61 -11.37
N PRO A 111 -59.58 5.51 -11.37
CA PRO A 111 -60.65 5.46 -10.41
C PRO A 111 -61.94 4.90 -11.03
N HIS A 112 -62.62 4.11 -10.19
CA HIS A 112 -64.06 3.83 -10.18
C HIS A 112 -64.69 3.07 -11.36
N ASN A 113 -65.34 1.96 -11.02
CA ASN A 113 -66.72 1.79 -11.44
C ASN A 113 -67.58 1.17 -10.33
N ALA A 114 -68.86 1.51 -10.42
CA ALA A 114 -69.97 1.33 -9.49
C ALA A 114 -70.32 -0.12 -9.12
#